data_AF-A0A2V8S605-F1
#
_entry.id   AF-A0A2V8S605-F1
#
_cell.length_a   1.000
_cell.length_b   1.000
_cell.length_c   1.000
_cell.angle_alpha   90.00
_cell.angle_beta   90.00
_cell.angle_gamma   90.00
#
_symmetry.space_group_name_H-M   'P 1'
#
loop_
_entity.id
_entity.type
_entity.pdbx_description
1 polymer ?
#
loop_
_entity_poly.entity_id
_entity_poly.type
_entity_poly.pdbx_seq_one_letter_code
_entity_poly.pdbx_strand_id
1 'polypeptide(L)'
;MIQIQRREQFTKAAERASKEKLSVRRYEPHVYEVTNKAKAHTYLVRFEQRHGQVFGTCTCEAGTPTRGKRVPMVCKHLFAAVLFVRAVRQMRQAAH
;
A
#
# COMPACT_ATOMS: atom_id res chain seq x y z
N MET A 1 -9.58 -0.08 -7.65
CA MET A 1 -9.70 -0.04 -6.17
C MET A 1 -9.61 -1.46 -5.65
N ILE A 2 -8.75 -1.72 -4.68
CA ILE A 2 -8.45 -3.07 -4.18
C ILE A 2 -9.03 -3.21 -2.78
N GLN A 3 -9.94 -4.18 -2.59
CA GLN A 3 -10.44 -4.47 -1.26
C GLN A 3 -9.39 -5.25 -0.46
N ILE A 4 -9.06 -4.74 0.72
CA ILE A 4 -8.10 -5.34 1.63
C ILE A 4 -8.87 -6.27 2.57
N GLN A 5 -9.01 -7.55 2.20
CA GLN A 5 -9.79 -8.52 2.97
C GLN A 5 -8.92 -9.56 3.68
N ARG A 6 -7.91 -10.13 2.99
CA ARG A 6 -7.28 -11.37 3.45
C ARG A 6 -5.75 -11.34 3.39
N ARG A 7 -5.10 -12.08 4.28
CA ARG A 7 -3.62 -12.12 4.41
C ARG A 7 -2.95 -12.64 3.13
N GLU A 8 -3.60 -13.56 2.43
CA GLU A 8 -3.09 -14.21 1.22
C GLU A 8 -2.94 -13.22 0.06
N GLN A 9 -3.76 -12.16 0.03
CA GLN A 9 -3.63 -11.07 -0.93
C GLN A 9 -2.29 -10.33 -0.78
N PHE A 10 -1.67 -10.42 0.40
CA PHE A 10 -0.41 -9.76 0.71
C PHE A 10 0.82 -10.65 0.56
N THR A 11 0.71 -11.97 0.48
CA THR A 11 1.89 -12.87 0.50
C THR A 11 2.91 -12.51 -0.58
N LYS A 12 2.49 -12.45 -1.84
CA LYS A 12 3.36 -12.05 -2.97
C LYS A 12 3.82 -10.59 -2.89
N ALA A 13 3.00 -9.70 -2.33
CA ALA A 13 3.35 -8.30 -2.15
C ALA A 13 4.42 -8.13 -1.06
N ALA A 14 4.35 -8.92 -0.01
CA ALA A 14 5.30 -8.96 1.10
C ALA A 14 6.67 -9.46 0.65
N GLU A 15 6.72 -10.58 -0.07
CA GLU A 15 7.96 -11.09 -0.67
C GLU A 15 8.63 -10.09 -1.61
N ARG A 16 7.83 -9.34 -2.38
CA ARG A 16 8.36 -8.30 -3.28
C ARG A 16 8.81 -7.05 -2.52
N ALA A 17 8.14 -6.71 -1.43
CA ALA A 17 8.51 -5.57 -0.60
C ALA A 17 9.80 -5.83 0.18
N SER A 18 10.01 -7.06 0.69
CA SER A 18 11.21 -7.41 1.47
C SER A 18 12.50 -7.37 0.64
N LYS A 19 12.40 -7.52 -0.68
CA LYS A 19 13.54 -7.48 -1.62
C LYS A 19 13.90 -6.07 -2.09
N GLU A 20 13.16 -5.05 -1.68
CA GLU A 20 13.23 -3.70 -2.25
C GLU A 20 13.43 -2.65 -1.15
N LYS A 21 14.22 -1.62 -1.43
CA LYS A 21 14.41 -0.51 -0.50
C LYS A 21 13.24 0.48 -0.65
N LEU A 22 12.16 0.25 0.10
CA LEU A 22 10.98 1.11 0.11
C LEU A 22 11.02 2.08 1.29
N SER A 23 10.68 3.34 1.06
CA SER A 23 10.38 4.31 2.13
C SER A 23 8.96 4.81 1.99
N VAL A 24 8.27 4.94 3.13
CA VAL A 24 6.89 5.40 3.20
C VAL A 24 6.85 6.70 4.00
N ARG A 25 6.13 7.70 3.49
CA ARG A 25 5.78 8.89 4.25
C ARG A 25 4.31 9.23 4.05
N ARG A 26 3.71 9.90 5.03
CA ARG A 26 2.39 10.49 4.86
C ARG A 26 2.51 11.72 3.95
N TYR A 27 1.66 11.82 2.95
CA TYR A 27 1.60 12.96 2.02
C TYR A 27 0.42 13.86 2.38
N GLU A 28 -0.78 13.28 2.44
CA GLU A 28 -2.04 13.95 2.79
C GLU A 28 -2.88 13.05 3.70
N PRO A 29 -4.02 13.53 4.25
CA PRO A 29 -4.99 12.63 4.87
C PRO A 29 -5.32 11.45 3.96
N HIS A 30 -5.10 10.24 4.47
CA HIS A 30 -5.35 8.97 3.77
C HIS A 30 -4.50 8.71 2.51
N VAL A 31 -3.55 9.58 2.16
CA VAL A 31 -2.62 9.41 1.04
C VAL A 31 -1.18 9.32 1.54
N TYR A 32 -0.46 8.32 1.03
CA TYR A 32 0.90 8.00 1.40
C TYR A 32 1.77 7.95 0.16
N GLU A 33 2.93 8.57 0.25
CA GLU A 33 3.97 8.39 -0.74
C GLU A 33 4.80 7.17 -0.38
N VAL A 34 5.00 6.30 -1.37
CA VAL A 34 5.88 5.15 -1.27
C VAL A 34 6.95 5.28 -2.33
N THR A 35 8.16 5.58 -1.89
CA THR A 35 9.32 5.72 -2.77
C THR A 35 10.07 4.40 -2.82
N ASN A 36 10.23 3.85 -4.03
CA ASN A 36 11.18 2.78 -4.28
C ASN A 36 12.54 3.41 -4.57
N LYS A 37 13.48 3.29 -3.63
CA LYS A 37 14.80 3.90 -3.72
C LYS A 37 15.69 3.24 -4.79
N ALA A 38 15.52 1.95 -5.06
CA ALA A 38 16.26 1.26 -6.10
C ALA A 38 15.88 1.76 -7.50
N LYS A 39 14.65 2.24 -7.68
CA LYS A 39 14.13 2.74 -8.96
C LYS A 39 14.03 4.26 -9.03
N ALA A 40 14.44 4.97 -7.98
CA ALA A 40 14.27 6.42 -7.83
C ALA A 40 12.86 6.92 -8.20
N HIS A 41 11.82 6.15 -7.85
CA HIS A 41 10.45 6.42 -8.27
C HIS A 41 9.48 6.41 -7.09
N THR A 42 8.56 7.37 -7.07
CA THR A 42 7.55 7.53 -6.03
C THR A 42 6.18 7.16 -6.54
N TYR A 43 5.45 6.39 -5.75
CA TYR A 43 4.08 5.97 -6.03
C TYR A 43 3.16 6.53 -4.95
N LEU A 44 1.94 6.92 -5.32
CA LEU A 44 0.92 7.33 -4.38
C LEU A 44 0.05 6.14 -4.01
N VAL A 45 -0.18 5.98 -2.72
CA VAL A 45 -1.08 4.98 -2.15
C VAL A 45 -2.18 5.69 -1.39
N ARG A 46 -3.44 5.45 -1.75
CA ARG A 46 -4.59 6.01 -1.05
C ARG A 46 -5.39 4.90 -0.38
N PHE A 47 -5.82 5.16 0.85
CA PHE A 47 -6.76 4.32 1.57
C PHE A 47 -8.14 4.96 1.63
N GLU A 48 -9.19 4.17 1.46
CA GLU A 48 -10.57 4.61 1.59
C GLU A 48 -11.33 3.61 2.46
N GLN A 49 -12.34 4.08 3.19
CA GLN A 49 -13.29 3.23 3.89
C GLN A 49 -14.64 3.33 3.21
N ARG A 50 -15.25 2.20 2.87
CA ARG A 50 -16.59 2.13 2.28
C ARG A 50 -17.32 0.94 2.90
N HIS A 51 -18.55 1.14 3.37
CA HIS A 51 -19.37 0.11 4.01
C HIS A 51 -18.63 -0.70 5.11
N GLY A 52 -17.85 -0.02 5.95
CA GLY A 52 -17.06 -0.66 7.01
C GLY A 52 -15.82 -1.43 6.54
N GLN A 53 -15.53 -1.44 5.24
CA GLN A 53 -14.39 -2.15 4.65
C GLN A 53 -13.30 -1.17 4.20
N VAL A 54 -12.03 -1.59 4.34
CA VAL A 54 -10.88 -0.80 3.91
C VAL A 54 -10.50 -1.17 2.48
N PHE A 55 -10.35 -0.15 1.64
CA PHE A 55 -9.88 -0.25 0.27
C PHE A 55 -8.56 0.49 0.12
N GLY A 56 -7.72 -0.01 -0.78
CA GLY A 56 -6.46 0.61 -1.16
C GLY A 56 -6.38 0.84 -2.67
N THR A 57 -5.70 1.90 -3.08
CA THR A 57 -5.28 2.13 -4.46
C THR A 57 -3.80 2.49 -4.50
N CYS A 58 -3.12 2.12 -5.58
CA CYS A 58 -1.73 2.50 -5.81
C CYS A 58 -1.56 2.91 -7.27
N THR A 59 -0.80 3.98 -7.52
CA THR A 59 -0.55 4.49 -8.88
C THR A 59 0.42 3.64 -9.71
N CYS A 60 0.95 2.53 -9.18
CA CYS A 60 1.74 1.61 -10.00
C CYS A 60 0.86 0.73 -10.90
N GLU A 61 1.45 0.16 -11.96
CA GLU A 61 0.75 -0.69 -12.93
C GLU A 61 0.00 -1.87 -12.29
N ALA A 62 0.47 -2.42 -11.17
CA ALA A 62 -0.25 -3.48 -10.46
C ALA A 62 -1.50 -2.97 -9.73
N GLY A 63 -1.48 -1.73 -9.24
CA GLY A 63 -2.59 -1.10 -8.52
C GLY A 63 -3.57 -0.36 -9.43
N THR A 64 -3.09 0.10 -10.58
CA THR A 64 -3.84 0.78 -11.63
C THR A 64 -3.40 0.21 -12.98
N PRO A 65 -3.85 -1.00 -13.35
CA PRO A 65 -3.47 -1.62 -14.61
C PRO A 65 -3.98 -0.78 -15.77
N THR A 66 -3.05 -0.28 -16.59
CA THR A 66 -3.34 0.58 -17.75
C THR A 66 -3.50 -0.24 -19.03
N ARG A 67 -2.98 -1.48 -19.07
CA ARG A 67 -3.07 -2.38 -20.23
C ARG A 67 -3.95 -3.61 -19.93
N GLY A 68 -5.15 -3.64 -20.53
CA GLY A 68 -6.05 -4.80 -20.58
C GLY A 68 -7.02 -4.98 -19.40
N LYS A 69 -7.84 -6.04 -19.41
CA LYS A 69 -8.84 -6.41 -18.36
C LYS A 69 -8.20 -6.96 -17.07
N ARG A 70 -7.03 -6.48 -16.67
CA ARG A 70 -6.35 -6.99 -15.46
C ARG A 70 -7.03 -6.43 -14.22
N VAL A 71 -7.33 -7.31 -13.26
CA VAL A 71 -7.88 -6.91 -11.97
C VAL A 71 -6.77 -6.25 -11.15
N PRO A 72 -6.99 -5.07 -10.56
CA PRO A 72 -6.04 -4.46 -9.64
C PRO A 72 -5.64 -5.41 -8.52
N MET A 73 -4.34 -5.51 -8.24
CA MET A 73 -3.80 -6.39 -7.21
C MET A 73 -3.05 -5.61 -6.14
N VAL A 74 -2.98 -6.18 -4.94
CA VAL A 74 -2.12 -5.66 -3.88
C VAL A 74 -0.67 -5.69 -4.36
N CYS A 75 -0.10 -4.51 -4.57
CA CYS A 75 1.29 -4.35 -4.95
C CYS A 75 2.20 -4.18 -3.71
N LYS A 76 3.51 -4.28 -3.93
CA LYS A 76 4.52 -4.07 -2.87
C LYS A 76 4.41 -2.69 -2.20
N HIS A 77 4.01 -1.66 -2.95
CA HIS A 77 3.85 -0.30 -2.41
C HIS A 77 2.63 -0.20 -1.49
N LEU A 78 1.49 -0.75 -1.92
CA LEU A 78 0.28 -0.81 -1.09
C LEU A 78 0.55 -1.59 0.19
N PHE A 79 1.25 -2.73 0.10
CA PHE A 79 1.65 -3.50 1.28
C PHE A 79 2.55 -2.68 2.24
N ALA A 80 3.58 -2.01 1.72
CA ALA A 80 4.46 -1.18 2.55
C ALA A 80 3.69 -0.06 3.27
N ALA A 81 2.74 0.59 2.58
CA ALA A 81 1.89 1.61 3.19
C ALA A 81 0.97 1.02 4.27
N VAL A 82 0.40 -0.18 4.07
CA VAL A 82 -0.40 -0.87 5.10
C VAL A 82 0.43 -1.14 6.34
N LEU A 83 1.66 -1.66 6.19
CA LEU A 83 2.55 -1.92 7.32
C LEU A 83 2.88 -0.62 8.08
N PHE A 84 3.23 0.45 7.35
CA PHE A 84 3.51 1.74 7.95
C PHE A 84 2.34 2.27 8.78
N VAL A 85 1.12 2.25 8.23
CA VAL A 85 -0.08 2.72 8.95
C VAL A 85 -0.36 1.87 10.19
N ARG A 86 -0.18 0.55 10.10
CA ARG A 86 -0.35 -0.35 11.26
C ARG A 86 0.68 -0.06 12.35
N ALA A 87 1.95 0.10 11.99
CA ALA A 87 3.02 0.44 12.94
C ALA A 87 2.75 1.79 13.63
N VAL A 88 2.39 2.83 12.87
CA VAL A 88 2.04 4.14 13.44
C VAL A 88 0.84 4.04 14.40
N ARG A 89 -0.19 3.24 14.08
CA ARG A 89 -1.33 3.02 14.98
C ARG A 89 -0.90 2.31 16.27
N GLN A 90 -0.07 1.27 16.16
CA GLN A 90 0.46 0.55 17.33
C GLN A 90 1.30 1.48 18.22
N MET A 91 2.18 2.29 17.63
CA MET A 91 2.98 3.27 18.38
C MET A 91 2.11 4.29 19.12
N ARG A 92 1.02 4.76 18.49
CA ARG A 92 0.06 5.66 19.15
C ARG A 92 -0.67 4.99 20.30
N GLN A 93 -1.08 3.73 20.13
CA GLN A 93 -1.75 2.96 21.18
C GLN A 93 -0.84 2.70 22.37
N ALA A 94 0.46 2.48 22.15
CA ALA A 94 1.43 2.27 23.23
C ALA A 94 1.84 3.56 23.96
N ALA A 95 1.54 4.73 23.39
CA ALA A 95 1.84 6.04 23.98
C ALA A 95 0.68 6.58 24.86
N HIS A 96 -0.43 5.84 24.93
CA HIS A 96 -1.59 6.10 25.78
C HIS A 96 -1.70 5.03 26.85
#